data_AF-A0A921BFY6-F1
#
_entry.id   AF-A0A921BFY6-F1
#
_cell.length_a   1.000
_cell.length_b   1.000
_cell.length_c   1.000
_cell.angle_alpha   90.00
_cell.angle_beta   90.00
_cell.angle_gamma   90.00
#
_symmetry.space_group_name_H-M   'P 1'
#
loop_
_entity.id
_entity.type
_entity.pdbx_description
1 polymer ?
#
loop_
_entity_poly.entity_id
_entity_poly.type
_entity_poly.pdbx_seq_one_letter_code
_entity_poly.pdbx_strand_id
1 'polypeptide(L)'
;MPPLIVDAKSVERIKSLIPELGHNRKLRFMSEFALSDYDADLLTASRDTADYFEEVLDLYSTAAVDITNVQKMVSNWILGDLTRLLNMSSLSIYESKVSPGKLVQLIKLIGTGSLSASLGKTVLEECFESGDDPDNIVAAKGYVQINDLTVVGASC
;
A
#
# COMPACT_ATOMS: atom_id res chain seq x y z
N MET A 1 53.68 3.54 -5.90
CA MET A 1 52.34 3.29 -5.32
C MET A 1 52.16 1.79 -5.20
N PRO A 2 51.84 1.24 -4.01
CA PRO A 2 51.57 -0.20 -3.85
C PRO A 2 50.19 -0.57 -4.45
N PRO A 3 49.99 -1.82 -4.91
CA PRO A 3 48.76 -2.25 -5.56
C PRO A 3 47.63 -2.46 -4.54
N LEU A 4 46.43 -1.97 -4.87
CA LEU A 4 45.21 -2.17 -4.08
C LEU A 4 44.71 -3.61 -4.28
N ILE A 5 45.01 -4.50 -3.35
CA ILE A 5 44.49 -5.88 -3.36
C ILE A 5 43.09 -5.82 -2.73
N VAL A 6 42.06 -5.82 -3.57
CA VAL A 6 40.66 -5.97 -3.13
C VAL A 6 40.41 -7.43 -2.76
N ASP A 7 40.40 -7.70 -1.45
CA ASP A 7 40.08 -9.00 -0.87
C ASP A 7 38.62 -9.39 -1.20
N ALA A 8 38.39 -10.61 -1.69
CA ALA A 8 37.07 -11.08 -2.10
C ALA A 8 36.01 -10.98 -0.98
N LYS A 9 36.41 -11.09 0.31
CA LYS A 9 35.52 -10.91 1.46
C LYS A 9 35.04 -9.47 1.63
N SER A 10 35.77 -8.48 1.09
CA SER A 10 35.33 -7.08 1.10
C SER A 10 34.30 -6.81 0.00
N VAL A 11 34.36 -7.52 -1.13
CA VAL A 11 33.37 -7.41 -2.21
C VAL A 11 32.01 -7.96 -1.78
N GLU A 12 31.98 -9.11 -1.08
CA GLU A 12 30.72 -9.68 -0.59
C GLU A 12 30.05 -8.80 0.48
N ARG A 13 30.83 -8.23 1.41
CA ARG A 13 30.32 -7.28 2.41
C ARG A 13 29.74 -6.02 1.76
N ILE A 14 30.36 -5.51 0.70
CA ILE A 14 29.84 -4.36 -0.06
C ILE A 14 28.57 -4.75 -0.82
N LYS A 15 28.50 -5.95 -1.42
CA LYS A 15 27.28 -6.46 -2.08
C LYS A 15 26.11 -6.60 -1.11
N SER A 16 26.33 -7.04 0.13
CA SER A 16 25.28 -7.10 1.16
C SER A 16 24.83 -5.74 1.69
N LEU A 17 25.58 -4.66 1.40
CA LEU A 17 25.25 -3.28 1.79
C LEU A 17 24.60 -2.51 0.64
N ILE A 18 24.58 -3.06 -0.58
CA ILE A 18 23.92 -2.46 -1.73
C ILE A 18 22.44 -2.83 -1.65
N PRO A 19 21.54 -1.84 -1.46
CA PRO A 19 20.10 -2.07 -1.55
C PRO A 19 19.76 -2.72 -2.90
N GLU A 20 18.68 -3.49 -2.96
CA GLU A 20 18.17 -4.02 -4.23
C GLU A 20 18.06 -2.86 -5.25
N LEU A 21 18.75 -2.98 -6.40
CA LEU A 21 18.64 -1.97 -7.45
C LEU A 21 17.18 -1.88 -7.90
N GLY A 22 16.68 -0.66 -8.14
CA GLY A 22 15.29 -0.42 -8.55
C GLY A 22 14.84 -1.29 -9.73
N HIS A 23 15.74 -1.56 -10.69
CA HIS A 23 15.45 -2.48 -11.81
C HIS A 23 15.19 -3.93 -11.37
N ASN A 24 15.99 -4.48 -10.46
CA ASN A 24 15.79 -5.84 -9.94
C ASN A 24 14.49 -5.90 -9.13
N ARG A 25 14.23 -4.87 -8.32
CA ARG A 25 12.99 -4.77 -7.55
C ARG A 25 11.76 -4.67 -8.45
N LYS A 26 11.84 -3.92 -9.55
CA LYS A 26 10.78 -3.84 -10.57
C LYS A 26 10.47 -5.21 -11.15
N LEU A 27 11.50 -5.94 -11.59
CA LEU A 27 11.34 -7.29 -12.14
C LEU A 27 10.68 -8.23 -11.12
N ARG A 28 11.08 -8.14 -9.86
CA ARG A 28 10.47 -8.92 -8.77
C ARG A 28 9.00 -8.56 -8.55
N PHE A 29 8.66 -7.27 -8.55
CA PHE A 29 7.28 -6.81 -8.41
C PHE A 29 6.39 -7.31 -9.57
N MET A 30 6.94 -7.40 -10.78
CA MET A 30 6.22 -7.99 -11.91
C MET A 30 6.03 -9.50 -11.75
N SER A 31 7.07 -10.23 -11.33
CA SER A 31 7.02 -11.70 -11.25
C SER A 31 6.27 -12.23 -10.03
N GLU A 32 6.52 -11.67 -8.84
CA GLU A 32 5.99 -12.15 -7.56
C GLU A 32 4.61 -11.57 -7.26
N PHE A 33 4.35 -10.33 -7.68
CA PHE A 33 3.11 -9.62 -7.37
C PHE A 33 2.19 -9.44 -8.59
N ALA A 34 2.58 -9.99 -9.74
CA ALA A 34 1.84 -9.91 -11.01
C ALA A 34 1.46 -8.47 -11.41
N LEU A 35 2.30 -7.50 -11.02
CA LEU A 35 2.10 -6.10 -11.38
C LEU A 35 2.47 -5.84 -12.84
N SER A 36 1.81 -4.85 -13.44
CA SER A 36 2.16 -4.41 -14.79
C SER A 36 3.56 -3.78 -14.79
N ASP A 37 4.23 -3.76 -15.95
CA ASP A 37 5.52 -3.07 -16.08
C ASP A 37 5.43 -1.62 -15.61
N TYR A 38 4.32 -0.95 -15.96
CA TYR A 38 4.05 0.44 -15.58
C TYR A 38 3.90 0.62 -14.07
N ASP A 39 3.06 -0.18 -13.40
CA ASP A 39 2.84 -0.06 -11.96
C ASP A 39 4.11 -0.41 -11.17
N ALA A 40 4.84 -1.44 -11.62
CA ALA A 40 6.09 -1.84 -11.02
C ALA A 40 7.17 -0.74 -11.20
N ASP A 41 7.22 -0.07 -12.35
CA ASP A 41 8.11 1.07 -12.60
C ASP A 41 7.82 2.22 -11.63
N LEU A 42 6.54 2.60 -11.49
CA LEU A 42 6.14 3.69 -10.61
C LEU A 42 6.39 3.39 -9.14
N LEU A 43 6.05 2.20 -8.66
CA LEU A 43 6.28 1.82 -7.27
C LEU A 43 7.76 1.75 -6.91
N THR A 44 8.62 1.40 -7.88
CA THR A 44 10.07 1.28 -7.67
C THR A 44 10.84 2.53 -8.09
N ALA A 45 10.15 3.58 -8.53
CA ALA A 45 10.74 4.88 -8.88
C ALA A 45 11.40 5.57 -7.68
N SER A 46 10.90 5.31 -6.46
CA SER A 46 11.55 5.72 -5.22
C SER A 46 11.68 4.54 -4.27
N ARG A 47 12.76 4.54 -3.49
CA ARG A 47 12.96 3.52 -2.44
C ARG A 47 11.84 3.56 -1.41
N ASP A 48 11.44 4.75 -1.00
CA ASP A 48 10.47 4.97 0.06
C ASP A 48 9.09 4.42 -0.32
N THR A 49 8.66 4.65 -1.56
CA THR A 49 7.39 4.11 -2.07
C THR A 49 7.43 2.59 -2.17
N ALA A 50 8.56 2.03 -2.62
CA ALA A 50 8.73 0.60 -2.71
C ALA A 50 8.76 -0.08 -1.33
N ASP A 51 9.52 0.47 -0.38
CA ASP A 51 9.62 -0.03 0.99
C ASP A 51 8.23 0.04 1.67
N TYR A 52 7.49 1.14 1.49
CA TYR A 52 6.11 1.28 1.99
C TYR A 52 5.16 0.23 1.39
N PHE A 53 5.23 -0.01 0.07
CA PHE A 53 4.40 -1.03 -0.60
C PHE A 53 4.66 -2.43 -0.05
N GLU A 54 5.92 -2.82 0.11
CA GLU A 54 6.29 -4.12 0.66
C GLU A 54 5.85 -4.27 2.12
N GLU A 55 6.01 -3.24 2.93
CA GLU A 55 5.56 -3.25 4.33
C GLU A 55 4.04 -3.42 4.43
N VAL A 56 3.26 -2.80 3.55
CA VAL A 56 1.80 -3.01 3.48
C VAL A 56 1.48 -4.47 3.16
N LEU A 57 2.19 -5.09 2.22
CA LEU A 57 1.98 -6.49 1.87
C LEU A 57 2.39 -7.45 2.98
N ASP A 58 3.50 -7.19 3.65
CA ASP A 58 3.99 -8.00 4.77
C ASP A 58 2.97 -7.96 5.92
N LEU A 59 2.54 -6.76 6.31
CA LEU A 59 1.50 -6.58 7.33
C LEU A 59 0.19 -7.24 6.92
N TYR A 60 -0.20 -7.15 5.65
CA TYR A 60 -1.40 -7.82 5.15
C TYR A 60 -1.31 -9.36 5.25
N SER A 61 -0.14 -9.95 4.97
CA SER A 61 0.05 -11.41 5.02
C SER A 61 -0.25 -12.00 6.40
N THR A 62 -0.01 -11.23 7.45
CA THR A 62 -0.28 -11.62 8.85
C THR A 62 -1.75 -11.51 9.25
N ALA A 63 -2.56 -10.91 8.39
CA ALA A 63 -3.79 -10.25 8.79
C ALA A 63 -5.06 -11.12 8.65
N ALA A 64 -4.89 -12.39 8.28
CA ALA A 64 -5.92 -13.44 8.18
C ALA A 64 -7.15 -13.08 7.32
N VAL A 65 -6.95 -12.25 6.29
CA VAL A 65 -7.98 -11.93 5.28
C VAL A 65 -7.45 -12.39 3.93
N ASP A 66 -8.31 -13.03 3.13
CA ASP A 66 -7.98 -13.44 1.76
C ASP A 66 -8.71 -12.52 0.78
N ILE A 67 -7.98 -11.57 0.21
CA ILE A 67 -8.44 -10.68 -0.86
C ILE A 67 -7.70 -11.09 -2.13
N THR A 68 -8.46 -11.56 -3.12
CA THR A 68 -7.93 -11.84 -4.45
C THR A 68 -7.23 -10.62 -5.03
N ASN A 69 -5.97 -10.78 -5.42
CA ASN A 69 -5.12 -9.72 -6.01
C ASN A 69 -4.89 -8.51 -5.07
N VAL A 70 -4.71 -8.75 -3.77
CA VAL A 70 -4.39 -7.68 -2.80
C VAL A 70 -3.22 -6.82 -3.25
N GLN A 71 -2.20 -7.39 -3.92
CA GLN A 71 -1.03 -6.66 -4.40
C GLN A 71 -1.41 -5.55 -5.39
N LYS A 72 -2.32 -5.86 -6.32
CA LYS A 72 -2.84 -4.90 -7.29
C LYS A 72 -3.76 -3.87 -6.64
N MET A 73 -4.52 -4.28 -5.62
CA MET A 73 -5.35 -3.34 -4.87
C MET A 73 -4.47 -2.33 -4.12
N VAL A 74 -3.44 -2.82 -3.41
CA VAL A 74 -2.45 -1.99 -2.70
C VAL A 74 -1.72 -1.06 -3.67
N SER A 75 -1.27 -1.55 -4.82
CA SER A 75 -0.60 -0.70 -5.82
C SER A 75 -1.51 0.44 -6.30
N ASN A 76 -2.79 0.14 -6.56
CA ASN A 76 -3.75 1.16 -6.99
C ASN A 76 -4.00 2.22 -5.91
N TRP A 77 -4.09 1.83 -4.63
CA TRP A 77 -4.27 2.79 -3.53
C TRP A 77 -3.06 3.69 -3.33
N ILE A 78 -1.84 3.12 -3.42
CA ILE A 78 -0.59 3.87 -3.26
C ILE A 78 -0.40 4.82 -4.45
N LEU A 79 -0.41 4.29 -5.68
CA LEU A 79 -0.15 5.07 -6.90
C LEU A 79 -1.28 6.05 -7.24
N GLY A 80 -2.50 5.75 -6.81
CA GLY A 80 -3.67 6.58 -7.02
C GLY A 80 -3.87 7.58 -5.88
N ASP A 81 -4.75 7.22 -4.95
CA ASP A 81 -5.28 8.16 -3.96
C ASP A 81 -4.23 8.66 -2.97
N LEU A 82 -3.33 7.80 -2.48
CA LEU A 82 -2.28 8.24 -1.54
C LEU A 82 -1.28 9.17 -2.22
N THR A 83 -0.78 8.82 -3.41
CA THR A 83 0.12 9.69 -4.18
C THR A 83 -0.52 11.03 -4.51
N ARG A 84 -1.83 11.06 -4.82
CA ARG A 84 -2.56 12.32 -5.01
C ARG A 84 -2.53 13.19 -3.74
N LEU A 85 -2.78 12.62 -2.56
CA LEU A 85 -2.76 13.35 -1.28
C LEU A 85 -1.36 13.88 -0.96
N LEU A 86 -0.35 13.04 -1.12
CA LEU A 86 1.06 13.42 -0.96
C LEU A 86 1.45 14.60 -1.85
N ASN A 87 1.07 14.55 -3.13
CA ASN A 87 1.37 15.62 -4.09
C ASN A 87 0.65 16.94 -3.73
N MET A 88 -0.61 16.88 -3.30
CA MET A 88 -1.37 18.08 -2.89
C MET A 88 -0.76 18.74 -1.65
N SER A 89 -0.20 17.94 -0.73
CA SER A 89 0.43 18.44 0.49
C SER A 89 1.96 18.63 0.36
N SER A 90 2.55 18.32 -0.80
CA SER A 90 3.99 18.33 -1.03
C SER A 90 4.79 17.53 0.02
N LEU A 91 4.23 16.37 0.42
CA LEU A 91 4.82 15.48 1.42
C LEU A 91 5.41 14.23 0.74
N SER A 92 6.44 13.65 1.35
CA SER A 92 6.90 12.31 1.04
C SER A 92 6.02 11.25 1.73
N ILE A 93 6.10 10.00 1.27
CA ILE A 93 5.28 8.91 1.82
C ILE A 93 5.54 8.63 3.30
N TYR A 94 6.74 8.91 3.80
CA TYR A 94 7.08 8.77 5.22
C TYR A 94 6.64 9.96 6.09
N GLU A 95 6.35 11.12 5.48
CA GLU A 95 5.76 12.27 6.17
C GLU A 95 4.23 12.15 6.27
N SER A 96 3.64 11.19 5.56
CA SER A 96 2.22 10.85 5.66
C SER A 96 1.87 10.36 7.06
N LYS A 97 0.71 10.80 7.57
CA LYS A 97 0.10 10.21 8.77
C LYS A 97 -0.56 8.86 8.50
N VAL A 98 -0.69 8.48 7.23
CA VAL A 98 -1.17 7.16 6.81
C VAL A 98 0.02 6.21 6.82
N SER A 99 0.14 5.44 7.89
CA SER A 99 1.16 4.38 7.99
C SER A 99 0.74 3.15 7.18
N PRO A 100 1.68 2.24 6.86
CA PRO A 100 1.39 0.97 6.19
C PRO A 100 0.27 0.19 6.87
N GLY A 101 0.28 0.10 8.20
CA GLY A 101 -0.77 -0.59 8.97
C GLY A 101 -2.16 0.03 8.82
N LYS A 102 -2.26 1.36 8.71
CA LYS A 102 -3.55 2.03 8.45
C LYS A 102 -4.05 1.74 7.05
N LEU A 103 -3.16 1.73 6.05
CA LEU A 103 -3.57 1.35 4.71
C LEU A 103 -4.06 -0.11 4.66
N VAL A 104 -3.41 -1.03 5.39
CA VAL A 104 -3.89 -2.41 5.54
C VAL A 104 -5.30 -2.46 6.14
N GLN A 105 -5.57 -1.73 7.21
CA GLN A 105 -6.91 -1.67 7.83
C GLN A 105 -7.96 -1.17 6.83
N LEU A 106 -7.67 -0.08 6.11
CA LEU A 106 -8.56 0.44 5.08
C LEU A 106 -8.84 -0.59 3.97
N ILE A 107 -7.79 -1.24 3.47
CA ILE A 107 -7.90 -2.25 2.42
C ILE A 107 -8.72 -3.44 2.89
N LYS A 108 -8.58 -3.85 4.16
CA LYS A 108 -9.42 -4.89 4.75
C LYS A 108 -10.89 -4.51 4.75
N LEU A 109 -11.24 -3.33 5.27
CA LEU A 109 -12.62 -2.86 5.31
C LEU A 109 -13.29 -2.86 3.94
N ILE A 110 -12.52 -2.51 2.90
CA ILE A 110 -13.00 -2.49 1.52
C ILE A 110 -13.07 -3.91 0.95
N GLY A 111 -12.06 -4.74 1.19
CA GLY A 111 -12.00 -6.13 0.72
C GLY A 111 -13.05 -7.05 1.34
N THR A 112 -13.46 -6.79 2.59
CA THR A 112 -14.54 -7.52 3.27
C THR A 112 -15.93 -7.01 2.88
N GLY A 113 -16.03 -5.93 2.08
CA GLY A 113 -17.29 -5.30 1.74
C GLY A 113 -17.95 -4.53 2.91
N SER A 114 -17.20 -4.24 3.98
CA SER A 114 -17.69 -3.39 5.06
C SER A 114 -17.75 -1.93 4.66
N LEU A 115 -16.90 -1.53 3.70
CA LEU A 115 -16.79 -0.19 3.17
C LEU A 115 -16.75 -0.22 1.62
N SER A 116 -17.45 0.69 0.96
CA SER A 116 -17.33 0.84 -0.49
C SER A 116 -16.01 1.52 -0.86
N ALA A 117 -15.51 1.31 -2.07
CA ALA A 117 -14.29 1.99 -2.53
C ALA A 117 -14.42 3.52 -2.55
N SER A 118 -15.63 4.06 -2.79
CA SER A 118 -15.87 5.50 -2.76
C SER A 118 -15.76 6.07 -1.34
N LEU A 119 -16.35 5.40 -0.35
CA LEU A 119 -16.21 5.79 1.05
C LEU A 119 -14.78 5.55 1.56
N GLY A 120 -14.10 4.53 1.04
CA GLY A 120 -12.69 4.26 1.33
C GLY A 120 -11.78 5.45 1.01
N LYS A 121 -12.05 6.17 -0.08
CA LYS A 121 -11.32 7.40 -0.43
C LYS A 121 -11.53 8.49 0.61
N THR A 122 -12.77 8.71 1.05
CA THR A 122 -13.10 9.68 2.10
C THR A 122 -12.42 9.31 3.43
N VAL A 123 -12.44 8.03 3.81
CA VAL A 123 -11.75 7.56 5.02
C VAL A 123 -10.24 7.76 4.90
N LEU A 124 -9.64 7.50 3.73
CA LEU A 124 -8.21 7.74 3.49
C LEU A 124 -7.85 9.23 3.64
N GLU A 125 -8.66 10.13 3.09
CA GLU A 125 -8.47 11.58 3.24
C GLU A 125 -8.52 11.99 4.72
N GLU A 126 -9.51 11.51 5.46
CA GLU A 126 -9.61 11.78 6.91
C GLU A 126 -8.43 11.18 7.68
N CYS A 127 -7.97 9.96 7.34
CA CYS A 127 -6.77 9.35 7.93
C CYS A 127 -5.52 10.21 7.67
N PHE A 128 -5.41 10.78 6.47
CA PHE A 128 -4.29 11.60 6.06
C PHE A 128 -4.25 12.93 6.82
N GLU A 129 -5.41 13.58 6.99
CA GLU A 129 -5.52 14.86 7.69
C GLU A 129 -5.38 14.71 9.21
N SER A 130 -6.19 13.82 9.80
CA SER A 130 -6.28 13.66 11.26
C SER A 130 -5.13 12.82 11.81
N GLY A 131 -4.70 11.80 11.07
CA GLY A 131 -3.85 10.73 11.61
C GLY A 131 -4.59 9.76 12.52
N ASP A 132 -5.92 9.72 12.49
CA ASP A 132 -6.70 8.67 13.15
C ASP A 132 -6.63 7.35 12.36
N ASP A 133 -7.15 6.27 12.96
CA ASP A 133 -7.23 4.96 12.35
C ASP A 133 -8.51 4.81 11.50
N PRO A 134 -8.46 4.12 10.34
CA PRO A 134 -9.62 3.89 9.49
C PRO A 134 -10.83 3.30 10.22
N ASP A 135 -10.61 2.34 11.13
CA ASP A 135 -11.67 1.71 11.91
C ASP A 135 -12.40 2.72 12.81
N ASN A 136 -11.66 3.64 13.44
CA ASN A 136 -12.22 4.69 14.29
C ASN A 136 -13.08 5.66 13.46
N ILE A 137 -12.58 6.06 12.28
CA ILE A 137 -13.29 6.97 11.37
C ILE A 137 -14.59 6.31 10.87
N VAL A 138 -14.53 5.05 10.45
CA VAL A 138 -15.71 4.31 10.00
C VAL A 138 -16.74 4.14 11.12
N ALA A 139 -16.30 3.83 12.33
CA ALA A 139 -17.17 3.70 13.50
C ALA A 139 -17.81 5.04 13.89
N ALA A 140 -17.03 6.13 13.92
CA ALA A 140 -17.50 7.46 14.30
C ALA A 140 -18.51 8.04 13.29
N LYS A 141 -18.32 7.75 12.00
CA LYS A 141 -19.18 8.26 10.93
C LYS A 141 -20.33 7.32 10.55
N GLY A 142 -20.33 6.09 11.07
CA GLY A 142 -21.35 5.08 10.76
C GLY A 142 -21.31 4.62 9.30
N TYR A 143 -20.12 4.62 8.66
CA TYR A 143 -19.95 4.28 7.24
C TYR A 143 -20.09 2.79 6.92
N VAL A 144 -20.51 1.98 7.89
CA VAL A 144 -20.77 0.55 7.68
C VAL A 144 -21.80 0.40 6.57
N GLN A 145 -21.45 -0.36 5.54
CA GLN A 145 -22.37 -0.62 4.43
C GLN A 145 -23.59 -1.39 4.96
N ILE A 146 -24.70 -0.68 5.16
CA ILE A 146 -26.01 -1.30 5.38
C ILE A 146 -26.36 -1.93 4.05
N ASN A 147 -26.16 -3.25 3.94
CA ASN A 147 -26.70 -3.99 2.82
C ASN A 147 -28.22 -3.97 3.02
N ASP A 148 -28.86 -2.96 2.43
CA ASP A 148 -30.31 -2.84 2.38
C ASP A 148 -30.81 -4.10 1.66
N LEU A 149 -31.24 -5.07 2.47
CA LEU A 149 -32.04 -6.18 2.00
C LEU A 149 -33.26 -5.53 1.39
N THR A 150 -33.25 -5.44 0.08
CA THR A 150 -34.37 -4.97 -0.73
C THR A 150 -35.63 -5.66 -0.22
N VAL A 151 -36.42 -4.89 0.53
CA VAL A 151 -37.84 -5.12 0.71
C VAL A 151 -38.44 -4.95 -0.68
N VAL A 152 -38.36 -5.99 -1.50
CA VAL A 152 -39.16 -6.07 -2.72
C VAL A 152 -40.58 -6.29 -2.21
N GLY A 153 -41.36 -5.22 -2.31
CA GLY A 153 -42.76 -5.19 -1.92
C GLY A 153 -43.52 -6.36 -2.50
N ALA A 154 -43.96 -7.25 -1.62
CA ALA A 154 -45.20 -7.96 -1.83
C ALA A 154 -46.32 -6.92 -1.88
N SER A 155 -46.78 -6.61 -3.08
CA SER A 155 -48.07 -6.00 -3.30
C SER A 155 -48.83 -6.85 -4.30
N CYS A 156 -50.04 -7.22 -3.86
CA CYS A 156 -51.03 -8.08 -4.47
C CYS A 156 -51.46 -7.68 -5.88
#